data_AF-A0A844MNQ7-F1
#
_entry.id   AF-A0A844MNQ7-F1
#
_cell.length_a   1.000
_cell.length_b   1.000
_cell.length_c   1.000
_cell.angle_alpha   90.00
_cell.angle_beta   90.00
_cell.angle_gamma   90.00
#
_symmetry.space_group_name_H-M   'P 1'
#
loop_
_entity.id
_entity.type
_entity.pdbx_description
1 polymer ?
#
loop_
_entity_poly.entity_id
_entity_poly.type
_entity_poly.pdbx_seq_one_letter_code
_entity_poly.pdbx_strand_id
1 'polypeptide(L)'
;MTGRKFSRWKIGLALALALTLIASATSEGEAHPFQARQKTITEVLPPVNKNSSHQSKASSASQVKFNPPPLSPRGAPGNRKGGGTRDGHKCSALEINERLLALVPAVESKQAISHVWGLTVEASPTLWFYLPYLPKDIKTGKLELWDETDREPRNYQQIYQGTFTVAGTPGAIALSLPPTVKLEPNKNYHWYLSLDINCSSQNQSVDVNGWIQRAKFNNTLAVQQQSVERTQVILYAENGIWYDALSQLAQLRLSHPQAENFITDWQKLLRDAGLEEFANKPIVPCCNLLSLP
;
A
#
# COMPACT_ATOMS: atom_id res chain seq x y z
N MET A 1 23.04 -58.15 -16.16
CA MET A 1 22.05 -57.67 -15.17
C MET A 1 21.20 -56.59 -15.83
N THR A 2 20.11 -57.02 -16.46
CA THR A 2 18.70 -56.74 -16.06
C THR A 2 18.18 -55.42 -16.63
N GLY A 3 17.50 -55.53 -17.79
CA GLY A 3 16.60 -54.51 -18.30
C GLY A 3 15.29 -54.43 -17.50
N ARG A 4 14.53 -53.37 -17.72
CA ARG A 4 13.12 -53.29 -17.32
C ARG A 4 12.24 -52.87 -18.48
N LYS A 5 11.27 -53.74 -18.76
CA LYS A 5 10.14 -53.56 -19.67
C LYS A 5 8.97 -52.89 -18.93
N PHE A 6 8.19 -52.12 -19.69
CA PHE A 6 6.74 -51.88 -19.66
C PHE A 6 5.90 -52.24 -18.43
N SER A 7 4.99 -51.33 -18.05
CA SER A 7 3.58 -51.68 -17.85
C SER A 7 2.65 -50.46 -18.02
N ARG A 8 1.63 -50.61 -18.87
CA ARG A 8 0.43 -49.77 -18.97
C ARG A 8 -0.57 -50.27 -17.95
N TRP A 9 -1.30 -49.37 -17.28
CA TRP A 9 -2.60 -49.72 -16.71
C TRP A 9 -3.64 -48.65 -17.04
N LYS A 10 -4.77 -49.12 -17.59
CA LYS A 10 -5.98 -48.38 -17.86
C LYS A 10 -7.01 -48.69 -16.77
N ILE A 11 -8.05 -47.86 -16.73
CA ILE A 11 -9.44 -48.09 -16.27
C ILE A 11 -9.75 -47.57 -14.86
N GLY A 12 -10.82 -46.78 -14.77
CA GLY A 12 -11.53 -46.48 -13.54
C GLY A 12 -12.50 -45.30 -13.60
N LEU A 13 -13.47 -45.32 -14.51
CA LEU A 13 -14.66 -44.47 -14.42
C LEU A 13 -15.54 -44.96 -13.26
N ALA A 14 -15.99 -44.08 -12.38
CA ALA A 14 -17.15 -44.33 -11.53
C ALA A 14 -17.95 -43.04 -11.33
N LEU A 15 -19.07 -42.96 -12.06
CA LEU A 15 -20.22 -42.10 -11.73
C LEU A 15 -20.88 -42.64 -10.45
N ALA A 16 -21.26 -41.75 -9.55
CA ALA A 16 -22.34 -42.01 -8.60
C ALA A 16 -23.19 -40.75 -8.45
N LEU A 17 -24.30 -40.72 -9.19
CA LEU A 17 -25.47 -39.89 -8.95
C LEU A 17 -26.19 -40.41 -7.69
N ALA A 18 -26.45 -39.54 -6.73
CA ALA A 18 -27.46 -39.76 -5.71
C ALA A 18 -28.32 -38.50 -5.59
N LEU A 19 -29.54 -38.63 -6.11
CA LEU A 19 -30.65 -37.69 -6.07
C LEU A 19 -31.65 -38.20 -5.03
N THR A 20 -32.50 -37.30 -4.53
CA THR A 20 -33.69 -37.51 -3.66
C THR A 20 -33.42 -37.51 -2.15
N LEU A 21 -34.21 -36.92 -1.25
CA LEU A 21 -35.61 -36.47 -1.27
C LEU A 21 -35.83 -35.25 -0.37
N ILE A 22 -36.76 -34.38 -0.79
CA ILE A 22 -37.35 -33.27 -0.04
C ILE A 22 -38.47 -33.83 0.86
N ALA A 23 -38.54 -33.39 2.12
CA ALA A 23 -39.78 -33.42 2.91
C ALA A 23 -39.81 -32.21 3.85
N SER A 24 -40.57 -31.19 3.46
CA SER A 24 -40.92 -30.02 4.26
C SER A 24 -42.14 -30.39 5.11
N ALA A 25 -42.01 -30.35 6.43
CA ALA A 25 -43.14 -30.46 7.34
C ALA A 25 -43.71 -29.06 7.61
N THR A 26 -44.89 -28.78 7.07
CA THR A 26 -45.77 -27.67 7.43
C THR A 26 -46.58 -28.06 8.67
N SER A 27 -46.55 -27.23 9.70
CA SER A 27 -47.44 -27.31 10.85
C SER A 27 -48.29 -26.04 10.87
N GLU A 28 -49.55 -26.19 10.49
CA GLU A 28 -50.61 -25.20 10.68
C GLU A 28 -50.92 -25.05 12.18
N GLY A 29 -51.17 -23.83 12.63
CA GLY A 29 -51.57 -23.51 13.99
C GLY A 29 -52.38 -22.22 14.00
N GLU A 30 -53.68 -22.41 14.18
CA GLU A 30 -54.81 -21.47 14.14
C GLU A 30 -54.62 -20.09 14.79
N ALA A 31 -55.25 -19.09 14.16
CA ALA A 31 -55.56 -17.80 14.74
C ALA A 31 -57.00 -17.79 15.28
N HIS A 32 -57.19 -17.29 16.51
CA HIS A 32 -58.43 -16.61 16.90
C HIS A 32 -58.17 -15.51 17.95
N PRO A 33 -58.99 -14.44 17.96
CA PRO A 33 -58.66 -13.15 18.57
C PRO A 33 -59.25 -13.00 19.97
N PHE A 34 -58.62 -12.22 20.86
CA PHE A 34 -59.30 -11.74 22.07
C PHE A 34 -58.92 -10.31 22.46
N GLN A 35 -59.95 -9.61 22.92
CA GLN A 35 -60.09 -8.18 23.06
C GLN A 35 -59.28 -7.51 24.18
N ALA A 36 -59.15 -6.20 24.00
CA ALA A 36 -58.68 -5.19 24.93
C ALA A 36 -59.24 -5.31 26.36
N ARG A 37 -58.37 -5.01 27.34
CA ARG A 37 -58.77 -4.46 28.64
C ARG A 37 -57.74 -3.42 29.10
N GLN A 38 -58.18 -2.17 29.14
CA GLN A 38 -57.53 -1.08 29.86
C GLN A 38 -57.47 -1.41 31.37
N LYS A 39 -56.33 -1.13 32.00
CA LYS A 39 -56.28 -0.78 33.42
C LYS A 39 -55.23 0.29 33.64
N THR A 40 -55.74 1.47 33.94
CA THR A 40 -55.07 2.64 34.50
C THR A 40 -54.45 2.28 35.85
N ILE A 41 -53.16 2.55 36.03
CA ILE A 41 -52.58 2.81 37.34
C ILE A 41 -51.69 4.05 37.21
N THR A 42 -52.10 5.08 37.94
CA THR A 42 -51.40 6.34 38.17
C THR A 42 -50.28 6.08 39.17
N GLU A 43 -49.03 6.39 38.81
CA GLU A 43 -47.94 6.51 39.79
C GLU A 43 -47.26 7.87 39.59
N VAL A 44 -47.30 8.68 40.65
CA VAL A 44 -46.75 10.04 40.72
C VAL A 44 -45.30 9.93 41.21
N LEU A 45 -44.36 10.46 40.44
CA LEU A 45 -42.99 10.77 40.90
C LEU A 45 -42.66 12.25 40.61
N PRO A 46 -41.94 12.94 41.51
CA PRO A 46 -41.70 14.40 41.48
C PRO A 46 -40.63 14.81 40.44
N PRO A 47 -40.49 16.13 40.13
CA PRO A 47 -39.74 16.58 38.95
C PRO A 47 -38.23 16.49 39.18
N VAL A 48 -37.54 15.75 38.31
CA VAL A 48 -36.07 15.76 38.24
C VAL A 48 -35.64 16.86 37.27
N ASN A 49 -34.87 17.79 37.83
CA ASN A 49 -34.28 18.97 37.23
C ASN A 49 -33.41 18.58 36.00
N LYS A 50 -33.84 18.94 34.78
CA LYS A 50 -33.00 18.80 33.57
C LYS A 50 -32.11 20.04 33.40
N ASN A 51 -31.01 20.07 34.16
CA ASN A 51 -29.82 20.83 33.77
C ASN A 51 -28.67 19.85 33.58
N SER A 52 -28.58 19.30 32.37
CA SER A 52 -27.32 18.81 31.83
C SER A 52 -27.28 19.20 30.37
N SER A 53 -26.65 20.35 30.12
CA SER A 53 -26.12 20.69 28.81
C SER A 53 -25.07 19.64 28.45
N HIS A 54 -25.50 18.55 27.81
CA HIS A 54 -24.58 17.77 27.01
C HIS A 54 -24.22 18.63 25.80
N GLN A 55 -23.18 19.45 25.97
CA GLN A 55 -22.35 19.90 24.86
C GLN A 55 -21.88 18.63 24.16
N SER A 56 -22.55 18.26 23.08
CA SER A 56 -22.00 17.39 22.07
C SER A 56 -20.76 18.10 21.53
N LYS A 57 -19.60 17.78 22.11
CA LYS A 57 -18.30 18.13 21.56
C LYS A 57 -18.30 17.54 20.16
N ALA A 58 -18.45 18.40 19.15
CA ALA A 58 -18.35 18.01 17.76
C ALA A 58 -17.07 17.18 17.63
N SER A 59 -17.22 15.92 17.22
CA SER A 59 -16.09 15.10 16.83
C SER A 59 -15.35 15.88 15.76
N SER A 60 -14.22 16.48 16.13
CA SER A 60 -13.28 16.99 15.16
C SER A 60 -12.91 15.79 14.31
N ALA A 61 -13.36 15.76 13.05
CA ALA A 61 -12.99 14.70 12.12
C ALA A 61 -11.46 14.58 12.15
N SER A 62 -10.94 13.46 12.67
CA SER A 62 -9.50 13.28 12.84
C SER A 62 -8.82 13.50 11.49
N GLN A 63 -7.82 14.37 11.48
CA GLN A 63 -6.99 14.62 10.30
C GLN A 63 -5.88 13.58 10.23
N VAL A 64 -5.48 13.16 9.03
CA VAL A 64 -4.36 12.23 8.86
C VAL A 64 -3.09 12.82 9.48
N LYS A 65 -2.45 12.10 10.40
CA LYS A 65 -1.15 12.48 10.96
C LYS A 65 -0.19 11.30 10.85
N PHE A 66 0.92 11.51 10.17
CA PHE A 66 1.94 10.48 10.05
C PHE A 66 2.90 10.53 11.23
N ASN A 67 3.00 9.40 11.95
CA ASN A 67 4.00 9.21 12.98
C ASN A 67 5.06 8.24 12.43
N PRO A 68 6.24 8.71 12.00
CA PRO A 68 7.25 7.83 11.44
C PRO A 68 7.66 6.77 12.48
N PRO A 69 7.85 5.52 12.05
CA PRO A 69 8.35 4.48 12.94
C PRO A 69 9.78 4.82 13.42
N PRO A 70 10.21 4.29 14.59
CA PRO A 70 11.57 4.52 15.09
C PRO A 70 12.58 3.87 14.14
N LEU A 71 13.71 4.54 13.88
CA LEU A 71 14.74 4.06 12.95
C LEU A 71 14.97 2.55 13.08
N SER A 72 14.99 1.84 11.94
CA SER A 72 15.30 0.41 11.89
C SER A 72 16.55 0.09 12.73
N PRO A 73 16.55 -0.97 13.57
CA PRO A 73 17.70 -1.34 14.39
C PRO A 73 18.98 -1.60 13.60
N ARG A 74 18.88 -1.92 12.31
CA ARG A 74 20.03 -2.12 11.39
C ARG A 74 20.52 -0.82 10.73
N GLY A 75 19.92 0.32 11.07
CA GLY A 75 19.91 1.47 10.17
C GLY A 75 19.05 1.14 8.93
N ALA A 76 18.69 2.16 8.18
CA ALA A 76 18.04 2.01 6.88
C ALA A 76 18.59 3.06 5.92
N PRO A 77 19.94 3.15 5.74
CA PRO A 77 20.50 4.13 4.83
C PRO A 77 19.89 3.92 3.45
N GLY A 78 19.52 5.00 2.79
CA GLY A 78 18.98 4.91 1.44
C GLY A 78 19.13 6.21 0.67
N ASN A 79 18.92 6.11 -0.63
CA ASN A 79 18.95 7.26 -1.52
C ASN A 79 17.53 7.62 -1.97
N ARG A 80 16.92 8.64 -1.33
CA ARG A 80 15.54 9.04 -1.65
C ARG A 80 15.46 9.77 -2.99
N LYS A 81 16.51 10.48 -3.38
CA LYS A 81 16.54 11.37 -4.55
C LYS A 81 17.63 10.93 -5.52
N GLY A 82 17.24 10.68 -6.77
CA GLY A 82 18.15 10.25 -7.81
C GLY A 82 19.33 11.20 -7.97
N GLY A 83 20.53 10.61 -7.96
CA GLY A 83 21.77 11.35 -8.21
C GLY A 83 21.87 11.86 -9.64
N GLY A 84 22.80 12.78 -9.87
CA GLY A 84 23.23 13.16 -11.22
C GLY A 84 24.38 12.30 -11.73
N THR A 85 24.45 12.17 -13.05
CA THR A 85 25.54 11.54 -13.82
C THR A 85 26.94 11.94 -13.33
N ARG A 86 27.87 10.98 -13.26
CA ARG A 86 29.25 11.14 -12.75
C ARG A 86 30.26 11.20 -13.89
N ASP A 87 30.03 12.04 -14.88
CA ASP A 87 30.83 12.06 -16.10
C ASP A 87 30.30 13.19 -16.98
N GLY A 88 31.17 14.07 -17.47
CA GLY A 88 30.83 15.33 -18.16
C GLY A 88 30.10 15.20 -19.50
N HIS A 89 29.25 14.19 -19.66
CA HIS A 89 28.40 13.95 -20.81
C HIS A 89 27.04 14.62 -20.60
N LYS A 90 26.65 15.47 -21.54
CA LYS A 90 25.36 16.15 -21.53
C LYS A 90 24.26 15.17 -21.94
N CYS A 91 23.32 14.91 -21.05
CA CYS A 91 22.06 14.26 -21.39
C CYS A 91 20.92 15.24 -21.14
N SER A 92 20.32 15.77 -22.20
CA SER A 92 19.25 16.78 -22.11
C SER A 92 18.05 16.31 -21.28
N ALA A 93 17.74 15.01 -21.30
CA ALA A 93 16.70 14.41 -20.45
C ALA A 93 16.98 14.54 -18.95
N LEU A 94 18.27 14.66 -18.57
CA LEU A 94 18.72 14.83 -17.18
C LEU A 94 19.02 16.28 -16.82
N GLU A 95 18.97 17.20 -17.78
CA GLU A 95 19.15 18.65 -17.60
C GLU A 95 17.83 19.32 -17.16
N ILE A 96 17.18 18.73 -16.16
CA ILE A 96 15.94 19.24 -15.55
C ILE A 96 16.13 19.49 -14.05
N ASN A 97 15.33 20.41 -13.49
CA ASN A 97 15.44 20.83 -12.09
C ASN A 97 14.94 19.75 -11.11
N GLU A 98 14.05 18.86 -11.56
CA GLU A 98 13.48 17.80 -10.76
C GLU A 98 14.23 16.49 -10.97
N ARG A 99 14.19 15.60 -9.98
CA ARG A 99 14.91 14.32 -10.00
C ARG A 99 13.96 13.17 -9.69
N LEU A 100 14.33 11.97 -10.14
CA LEU A 100 13.70 10.74 -9.67
C LEU A 100 13.64 10.77 -8.14
N LEU A 101 12.50 10.42 -7.56
CA LEU A 101 12.33 10.46 -6.12
C LEU A 101 11.46 9.30 -5.63
N ALA A 102 11.87 8.65 -4.55
CA ALA A 102 11.01 7.74 -3.82
C ALA A 102 10.04 8.51 -2.92
N LEU A 103 8.74 8.25 -3.05
CA LEU A 103 7.71 8.83 -2.18
C LEU A 103 7.67 8.04 -0.87
N VAL A 104 8.78 8.08 -0.14
CA VAL A 104 9.04 7.37 1.10
C VAL A 104 9.62 8.38 2.12
N PRO A 105 9.27 8.29 3.42
CA PRO A 105 9.84 9.18 4.42
C PRO A 105 11.36 9.02 4.47
N ALA A 106 12.05 10.14 4.58
CA ALA A 106 13.48 10.17 4.87
C ALA A 106 13.68 10.79 6.26
N VAL A 107 14.41 10.09 7.12
CA VAL A 107 14.83 10.62 8.43
C VAL A 107 16.34 10.80 8.40
N GLU A 108 16.82 12.00 8.64
CA GLU A 108 18.26 12.24 8.76
C GLU A 108 18.73 11.91 10.18
N SER A 109 19.80 11.12 10.28
CA SER A 109 20.49 10.91 11.55
C SER A 109 21.50 12.02 11.81
N LYS A 110 22.00 12.09 13.05
CA LYS A 110 23.03 13.07 13.48
C LYS A 110 24.32 13.00 12.64
N GLN A 111 24.54 11.90 11.93
CA GLN A 111 25.69 11.67 11.07
C GLN A 111 25.44 12.06 9.59
N ALA A 112 24.38 12.82 9.30
CA ALA A 112 23.97 13.19 7.93
C ALA A 112 23.69 11.96 7.02
N ILE A 113 23.34 10.82 7.61
CA ILE A 113 22.89 9.64 6.86
C ILE A 113 21.39 9.76 6.67
N SER A 114 20.94 9.77 5.42
CA SER A 114 19.52 9.75 5.07
C SER A 114 18.97 8.32 5.21
N HIS A 115 17.95 8.16 6.04
CA HIS A 115 17.28 6.88 6.23
C HIS A 115 15.94 6.83 5.50
N VAL A 116 15.87 6.09 4.40
CA VAL A 116 14.70 6.02 3.52
C VAL A 116 13.98 4.73 3.78
N TRP A 117 12.89 4.78 4.54
CA TRP A 117 12.21 3.55 4.93
C TRP A 117 10.77 3.76 5.40
N GLY A 118 10.01 2.66 5.43
CA GLY A 118 8.66 2.64 5.96
C GLY A 118 8.18 1.23 6.30
N LEU A 119 7.01 1.16 6.94
CA LEU A 119 6.33 -0.08 7.26
C LEU A 119 5.17 -0.36 6.30
N THR A 120 4.89 -1.63 6.09
CA THR A 120 3.69 -2.11 5.40
C THR A 120 2.98 -3.20 6.19
N VAL A 121 1.69 -3.43 5.95
CA VAL A 121 0.99 -4.61 6.49
C VAL A 121 0.68 -5.65 5.41
N GLU A 122 0.65 -5.21 4.15
CA GLU A 122 0.51 -6.08 2.99
C GLU A 122 1.67 -7.06 2.83
N ALA A 123 1.33 -8.29 2.40
CA ALA A 123 2.33 -9.27 2.01
C ALA A 123 2.99 -8.91 0.68
N SER A 124 2.28 -8.25 -0.23
CA SER A 124 2.78 -7.85 -1.53
C SER A 124 2.46 -6.37 -1.73
N PRO A 125 3.29 -5.47 -1.17
CA PRO A 125 2.99 -4.04 -1.08
C PRO A 125 3.14 -3.31 -2.43
N THR A 126 2.62 -2.09 -2.45
CA THR A 126 2.82 -1.12 -3.53
C THR A 126 3.86 -0.07 -3.14
N LEU A 127 4.84 0.14 -4.02
CA LEU A 127 5.89 1.14 -3.87
C LEU A 127 5.56 2.38 -4.72
N TRP A 128 5.91 3.57 -4.23
CA TRP A 128 5.53 4.84 -4.86
C TRP A 128 6.74 5.71 -5.18
N PHE A 129 6.74 6.28 -6.38
CA PHE A 129 7.86 7.07 -6.90
C PHE A 129 7.34 8.26 -7.69
N TYR A 130 8.12 9.35 -7.73
CA TYR A 130 7.92 10.45 -8.65
C TYR A 130 8.94 10.38 -9.77
N LEU A 131 8.44 10.34 -11.01
CA LEU A 131 9.25 10.35 -12.22
C LEU A 131 9.12 11.71 -12.90
N PRO A 132 10.20 12.50 -13.00
CA PRO A 132 10.15 13.82 -13.63
C PRO A 132 10.36 13.79 -15.16
N TYR A 133 10.69 12.63 -15.73
CA TYR A 133 11.11 12.51 -17.13
C TYR A 133 9.94 12.18 -18.06
N LEU A 134 10.05 12.57 -19.34
CA LEU A 134 9.07 12.18 -20.35
C LEU A 134 9.21 10.70 -20.71
N PRO A 135 8.13 10.02 -21.15
CA PRO A 135 8.17 8.60 -21.48
C PRO A 135 9.23 8.25 -22.54
N LYS A 136 9.37 9.11 -23.56
CA LYS A 136 10.37 8.93 -24.64
C LYS A 136 11.83 8.95 -24.15
N ASP A 137 12.06 9.62 -23.01
CA ASP A 137 13.38 9.79 -22.43
C ASP A 137 13.75 8.60 -21.51
N ILE A 138 12.79 7.75 -21.18
CA ILE A 138 13.01 6.53 -20.37
C ILE A 138 12.96 5.33 -21.30
N LYS A 139 14.07 4.59 -21.36
CA LYS A 139 14.18 3.34 -22.10
C LYS A 139 13.44 2.20 -21.40
N THR A 140 13.80 1.99 -20.13
CA THR A 140 13.29 0.91 -19.29
C THR A 140 13.44 1.32 -17.83
N GLY A 141 12.45 1.00 -17.00
CA GLY A 141 12.58 1.01 -15.54
C GLY A 141 12.84 -0.40 -15.02
N LYS A 142 13.63 -0.52 -13.94
CA LYS A 142 13.92 -1.78 -13.26
C LYS A 142 13.67 -1.64 -11.76
N LEU A 143 12.94 -2.59 -11.19
CA LEU A 143 12.70 -2.73 -9.77
C LEU A 143 13.33 -4.03 -9.27
N GLU A 144 14.12 -3.91 -8.20
CA GLU A 144 14.76 -5.03 -7.51
C GLU A 144 14.35 -5.03 -6.04
N LEU A 145 14.25 -6.21 -5.44
CA LEU A 145 13.98 -6.37 -4.02
C LEU A 145 14.89 -7.46 -3.45
N TRP A 146 15.56 -7.12 -2.35
CA TRP A 146 16.50 -7.99 -1.65
C TRP A 146 16.02 -8.26 -0.23
N ASP A 147 16.05 -9.53 0.20
CA ASP A 147 16.00 -9.91 1.61
C ASP A 147 17.40 -9.72 2.20
N GLU A 148 17.57 -8.63 2.94
CA GLU A 148 18.79 -8.30 3.67
C GLU A 148 18.57 -8.51 5.19
N THR A 149 17.79 -9.53 5.54
CA THR A 149 17.50 -9.85 6.95
C THR A 149 18.67 -10.49 7.67
N ASP A 150 19.54 -11.19 6.96
CA ASP A 150 20.79 -11.69 7.54
C ASP A 150 21.70 -10.51 7.92
N ARG A 151 22.61 -10.70 8.89
CA ARG A 151 23.63 -9.70 9.20
C ARG A 151 24.83 -9.81 8.26
N GLU A 152 25.07 -10.98 7.71
CA GLU A 152 26.17 -11.23 6.79
C GLU A 152 25.74 -10.89 5.35
N PRO A 153 26.37 -9.91 4.69
CA PRO A 153 26.00 -9.49 3.33
C PRO A 153 26.05 -10.61 2.28
N ARG A 154 26.86 -11.64 2.50
CA ARG A 154 26.95 -12.80 1.61
C ARG A 154 25.68 -13.65 1.58
N ASN A 155 24.81 -13.50 2.58
CA ASN A 155 23.56 -14.23 2.69
C ASN A 155 22.36 -13.42 2.18
N TYR A 156 22.58 -12.22 1.61
CA TYR A 156 21.51 -11.42 1.04
C TYR A 156 20.95 -12.11 -0.20
N GLN A 157 19.62 -12.14 -0.31
CA GLN A 157 18.94 -12.85 -1.39
C GLN A 157 18.10 -11.88 -2.20
N GLN A 158 18.33 -11.83 -3.51
CA GLN A 158 17.42 -11.14 -4.40
C GLN A 158 16.14 -11.95 -4.54
N ILE A 159 15.03 -11.42 -4.01
CA ILE A 159 13.73 -12.09 -4.03
C ILE A 159 12.83 -11.60 -5.16
N TYR A 160 13.20 -10.50 -5.81
CA TYR A 160 12.48 -9.98 -6.97
C TYR A 160 13.38 -9.18 -7.90
N GLN A 161 13.13 -9.35 -9.20
CA GLN A 161 13.60 -8.49 -10.26
C GLN A 161 12.51 -8.34 -11.31
N GLY A 162 12.21 -7.12 -11.72
CA GLY A 162 11.27 -6.86 -12.80
C GLY A 162 11.58 -5.59 -13.55
N THR A 163 11.08 -5.50 -14.77
CA THR A 163 11.17 -4.31 -15.59
C THR A 163 9.80 -3.74 -15.90
N PHE A 164 9.75 -2.46 -16.24
CA PHE A 164 8.53 -1.78 -16.66
C PHE A 164 8.84 -0.68 -17.67
N THR A 165 7.82 -0.29 -18.41
CA THR A 165 7.83 0.87 -19.31
C THR A 165 6.80 1.87 -18.83
N VAL A 166 7.05 3.16 -19.08
CA VAL A 166 6.18 4.25 -18.65
C VAL A 166 5.45 4.86 -19.84
N ALA A 167 4.24 5.37 -19.62
CA ALA A 167 3.45 6.05 -20.65
C ALA A 167 2.85 7.39 -20.18
N GLY A 168 2.65 7.58 -18.87
CA GLY A 168 1.94 8.74 -18.32
C GLY A 168 2.82 9.79 -17.62
N THR A 169 4.15 9.69 -17.66
CA THR A 169 5.03 10.61 -16.92
C THR A 169 5.19 11.96 -17.65
N PRO A 170 5.53 13.07 -16.96
CA PRO A 170 5.97 13.19 -15.56
C PRO A 170 4.84 13.03 -14.54
N GLY A 171 5.10 12.39 -13.39
CA GLY A 171 4.09 12.17 -12.36
C GLY A 171 4.48 11.15 -11.29
N ALA A 172 3.62 11.03 -10.28
CA ALA A 172 3.70 9.99 -9.26
C ALA A 172 3.15 8.66 -9.82
N ILE A 173 3.93 7.60 -9.65
CA ILE A 173 3.61 6.26 -10.11
C ILE A 173 3.54 5.28 -8.95
N ALA A 174 2.75 4.23 -9.13
CA ALA A 174 2.65 3.09 -8.24
C ALA A 174 3.23 1.85 -8.91
N LEU A 175 4.03 1.08 -8.18
CA LEU A 175 4.59 -0.19 -8.60
C LEU A 175 4.22 -1.26 -7.58
N SER A 176 3.20 -2.07 -7.88
CA SER A 176 2.74 -3.15 -7.01
C SER A 176 3.56 -4.41 -7.23
N LEU A 177 4.13 -4.96 -6.15
CA LEU A 177 4.82 -6.25 -6.24
C LEU A 177 3.83 -7.35 -6.69
N PRO A 178 4.29 -8.34 -7.47
CA PRO A 178 3.41 -9.42 -7.90
C PRO A 178 3.00 -10.28 -6.70
N PRO A 179 1.79 -10.87 -6.68
CA PRO A 179 1.31 -11.68 -5.55
C PRO A 179 2.18 -12.91 -5.21
N THR A 180 3.06 -13.31 -6.14
CA THR A 180 4.05 -14.37 -5.95
C THR A 180 5.20 -13.95 -5.02
N VAL A 181 5.50 -12.66 -4.93
CA VAL A 181 6.49 -12.09 -4.02
C VAL A 181 5.77 -11.68 -2.73
N LYS A 182 6.07 -12.38 -1.65
CA LYS A 182 5.45 -12.17 -0.34
C LYS A 182 6.48 -11.83 0.71
N LEU A 183 6.36 -10.65 1.29
CA LEU A 183 7.15 -10.20 2.42
C LEU A 183 6.72 -10.93 3.67
N GLU A 184 7.71 -11.45 4.39
CA GLU A 184 7.51 -12.04 5.70
C GLU A 184 7.46 -10.95 6.78
N PRO A 185 6.62 -11.12 7.81
CA PRO A 185 6.58 -10.17 8.91
C PRO A 185 7.93 -10.04 9.62
N ASN A 186 8.31 -8.82 9.99
CA ASN A 186 9.52 -8.46 10.74
C ASN A 186 10.85 -8.72 10.00
N LYS A 187 10.80 -9.01 8.69
CA LYS A 187 11.98 -9.02 7.82
C LYS A 187 12.21 -7.65 7.18
N ASN A 188 13.47 -7.29 6.97
CA ASN A 188 13.80 -6.04 6.27
C ASN A 188 14.16 -6.37 4.83
N TYR A 189 13.47 -5.70 3.91
CA TYR A 189 13.74 -5.81 2.50
C TYR A 189 14.25 -4.47 1.97
N HIS A 190 15.22 -4.54 1.08
CA HIS A 190 15.82 -3.40 0.42
C HIS A 190 15.35 -3.37 -1.03
N TRP A 191 14.64 -2.30 -1.41
CA TRP A 191 14.21 -2.09 -2.78
C TRP A 191 15.15 -1.12 -3.49
N TYR A 192 15.36 -1.36 -4.77
CA TYR A 192 16.11 -0.48 -5.67
C TYR A 192 15.27 -0.21 -6.91
N LEU A 193 15.10 1.07 -7.25
CA LEU A 193 14.49 1.50 -8.50
C LEU A 193 15.56 2.17 -9.34
N SER A 194 15.73 1.72 -10.58
CA SER A 194 16.60 2.37 -11.56
C SER A 194 15.84 2.64 -12.86
N LEU A 195 16.19 3.74 -13.52
CA LEU A 195 15.68 4.10 -14.83
C LEU A 195 16.84 4.24 -15.80
N ASP A 196 16.79 3.45 -16.88
CA ASP A 196 17.68 3.64 -18.01
C ASP A 196 17.16 4.79 -18.87
N ILE A 197 17.95 5.83 -19.01
CA ILE A 197 17.61 7.07 -19.72
C ILE A 197 18.18 7.03 -21.14
N ASN A 198 17.33 7.35 -22.11
CA ASN A 198 17.70 7.52 -23.51
C ASN A 198 18.51 8.80 -23.69
N CYS A 199 19.84 8.69 -23.65
CA CYS A 199 20.73 9.77 -24.04
C CYS A 199 21.41 9.42 -25.38
N SER A 200 21.58 10.42 -26.25
CA SER A 200 22.06 10.23 -27.62
C SER A 200 23.48 9.68 -27.73
N SER A 201 24.31 9.90 -26.72
CA SER A 201 25.74 9.54 -26.75
C SER A 201 26.08 8.28 -25.94
N GLN A 202 25.36 7.97 -24.85
CA GLN A 202 25.59 6.81 -23.97
C GLN A 202 24.34 6.49 -23.14
N ASN A 203 24.21 5.27 -22.65
CA ASN A 203 23.17 4.95 -21.67
C ASN A 203 23.51 5.61 -20.33
N GLN A 204 22.56 6.36 -19.76
CA GLN A 204 22.66 6.92 -18.42
C GLN A 204 21.62 6.23 -17.54
N SER A 205 21.92 6.07 -16.26
CA SER A 205 20.97 5.50 -15.30
C SER A 205 20.83 6.42 -14.10
N VAL A 206 19.60 6.53 -13.60
CA VAL A 206 19.28 7.24 -12.35
C VAL A 206 18.56 6.28 -11.44
N ASP A 207 18.93 6.30 -10.15
CA ASP A 207 18.43 5.33 -9.19
C ASP A 207 18.03 5.96 -7.85
N VAL A 208 17.08 5.31 -7.19
CA VAL A 208 16.68 5.56 -5.81
C VAL A 208 16.54 4.22 -5.09
N ASN A 209 16.76 4.20 -3.79
CA ASN A 209 16.65 2.99 -2.98
C ASN A 209 16.17 3.31 -1.57
N GLY A 210 15.69 2.27 -0.89
CA GLY A 210 15.22 2.37 0.47
C GLY A 210 14.64 1.06 0.97
N TRP A 211 14.05 1.12 2.16
CA TRP A 211 13.73 -0.06 2.93
C TRP A 211 12.23 -0.22 3.18
N ILE A 212 11.81 -1.46 3.23
CA ILE A 212 10.44 -1.85 3.59
C ILE A 212 10.47 -3.02 4.56
N GLN A 213 9.65 -2.93 5.60
CA GLN A 213 9.42 -4.03 6.52
C GLN A 213 7.93 -4.28 6.65
N ARG A 214 7.53 -5.54 6.60
CA ARG A 214 6.15 -5.93 6.89
C ARG A 214 5.93 -6.02 8.39
N ALA A 215 5.09 -5.16 8.94
CA ALA A 215 4.70 -5.18 10.34
C ALA A 215 3.63 -6.25 10.60
N LYS A 216 3.66 -6.85 11.79
CA LYS A 216 2.50 -7.59 12.32
C LYS A 216 1.50 -6.56 12.84
N PHE A 217 0.43 -6.35 12.10
CA PHE A 217 -0.60 -5.38 12.46
C PHE A 217 -1.96 -6.06 12.53
N ASN A 218 -2.57 -6.04 13.72
CA ASN A 218 -3.91 -6.55 13.92
C ASN A 218 -4.89 -5.40 13.76
N ASN A 219 -5.62 -5.40 12.65
CA ASN A 219 -6.68 -4.44 12.42
C ASN A 219 -8.02 -5.16 12.31
N THR A 220 -9.00 -4.70 13.09
CA THR A 220 -10.36 -5.26 13.15
C THR A 220 -11.38 -4.42 12.39
N LEU A 221 -10.96 -3.40 11.64
CA LEU A 221 -11.87 -2.59 10.84
C LEU A 221 -12.33 -3.38 9.59
N ALA A 222 -13.63 -3.67 9.53
CA ALA A 222 -14.26 -4.27 8.35
C ALA A 222 -14.50 -3.20 7.27
N VAL A 223 -13.86 -3.34 6.10
CA VAL A 223 -13.88 -2.35 5.01
C VAL A 223 -15.09 -2.53 4.11
N GLN A 224 -16.05 -1.58 4.11
CA GLN A 224 -17.10 -1.49 3.08
C GLN A 224 -17.59 -0.04 2.80
N GLN A 225 -17.06 0.99 3.48
CA GLN A 225 -17.54 2.37 3.36
C GLN A 225 -16.38 3.36 3.27
N GLN A 226 -16.56 4.45 2.52
CA GLN A 226 -15.56 5.51 2.32
C GLN A 226 -15.07 6.13 3.64
N SER A 227 -15.97 6.28 4.62
CA SER A 227 -15.60 6.72 5.98
C SER A 227 -14.63 5.76 6.64
N VAL A 228 -14.86 4.45 6.48
CA VAL A 228 -14.00 3.38 7.01
C VAL A 228 -12.65 3.36 6.28
N GLU A 229 -12.63 3.53 4.96
CA GLU A 229 -11.38 3.62 4.17
C GLU A 229 -10.53 4.81 4.59
N ARG A 230 -11.14 5.99 4.79
CA ARG A 230 -10.41 7.16 5.33
C ARG A 230 -9.91 6.90 6.75
N THR A 231 -10.71 6.28 7.61
CA THR A 231 -10.29 5.88 8.97
C THR A 231 -9.12 4.90 8.92
N GLN A 232 -9.09 4.00 7.93
CA GLN A 232 -8.00 3.05 7.72
C GLN A 232 -6.69 3.76 7.37
N VAL A 233 -6.73 4.75 6.48
CA VAL A 233 -5.59 5.60 6.14
C VAL A 233 -5.06 6.32 7.39
N ILE A 234 -5.94 6.91 8.20
CA ILE A 234 -5.56 7.60 9.45
C ILE A 234 -4.87 6.61 10.39
N LEU A 235 -5.48 5.43 10.60
CA LEU A 235 -4.94 4.39 11.48
C LEU A 235 -3.55 3.94 11.03
N TYR A 236 -3.34 3.70 9.74
CA TYR A 236 -2.02 3.33 9.21
C TYR A 236 -0.99 4.43 9.40
N ALA A 237 -1.34 5.68 9.07
CA ALA A 237 -0.43 6.82 9.20
C ALA A 237 -0.01 7.04 10.67
N GLU A 238 -0.95 6.95 11.61
CA GLU A 238 -0.68 7.12 13.04
C GLU A 238 0.20 6.01 13.63
N ASN A 239 0.20 4.82 13.02
CA ASN A 239 1.02 3.67 13.40
C ASN A 239 2.30 3.52 12.56
N GLY A 240 2.65 4.51 11.73
CA GLY A 240 3.87 4.50 10.92
C GLY A 240 3.85 3.54 9.71
N ILE A 241 2.67 3.02 9.36
CA ILE A 241 2.46 2.13 8.20
C ILE A 241 2.33 3.01 6.95
N TRP A 242 3.47 3.40 6.42
CA TRP A 242 3.57 4.37 5.33
C TRP A 242 3.00 3.85 4.00
N TYR A 243 3.45 2.67 3.55
CA TYR A 243 3.17 2.21 2.18
C TYR A 243 1.67 2.01 1.96
N ASP A 244 0.97 1.44 2.94
CA ASP A 244 -0.47 1.18 2.87
C ASP A 244 -1.27 2.48 3.01
N ALA A 245 -0.88 3.39 3.91
CA ALA A 245 -1.52 4.70 4.07
C ALA A 245 -1.46 5.52 2.77
N LEU A 246 -0.27 5.60 2.16
CA LEU A 246 -0.08 6.33 0.91
C LEU A 246 -0.85 5.68 -0.25
N SER A 247 -0.80 4.35 -0.37
CA SER A 247 -1.48 3.61 -1.44
C SER A 247 -2.98 3.76 -1.37
N GLN A 248 -3.58 3.56 -0.19
CA GLN A 248 -5.02 3.68 -0.01
C GLN A 248 -5.49 5.11 -0.22
N LEU A 249 -4.75 6.11 0.28
CA LEU A 249 -5.12 7.51 0.08
C LEU A 249 -5.00 7.94 -1.38
N ALA A 250 -4.01 7.43 -2.12
CA ALA A 250 -3.91 7.65 -3.56
C ALA A 250 -5.11 7.07 -4.31
N GLN A 251 -5.54 5.85 -3.96
CA GLN A 251 -6.74 5.22 -4.55
C GLN A 251 -8.01 6.03 -4.25
N LEU A 252 -8.16 6.54 -3.02
CA LEU A 252 -9.27 7.41 -2.64
C LEU A 252 -9.29 8.71 -3.46
N ARG A 253 -8.12 9.32 -3.70
CA ARG A 253 -7.99 10.50 -4.57
C ARG A 253 -8.33 10.22 -6.03
N LEU A 254 -7.87 9.09 -6.57
CA LEU A 254 -8.14 8.72 -7.96
C LEU A 254 -9.63 8.42 -8.18
N SER A 255 -10.29 7.79 -7.21
CA SER A 255 -11.73 7.48 -7.26
C SER A 255 -12.63 8.68 -6.95
N HIS A 256 -12.14 9.65 -6.17
CA HIS A 256 -12.90 10.85 -5.77
C HIS A 256 -12.06 12.13 -5.96
N PRO A 257 -11.78 12.53 -7.22
CA PRO A 257 -10.82 13.60 -7.51
C PRO A 257 -11.24 15.00 -7.03
N GLN A 258 -12.53 15.21 -6.72
CA GLN A 258 -13.07 16.49 -6.21
C GLN A 258 -13.32 16.48 -4.69
N ALA A 259 -12.99 15.39 -3.99
CA ALA A 259 -13.22 15.29 -2.56
C ALA A 259 -12.12 16.02 -1.77
N GLU A 260 -12.45 17.22 -1.26
CA GLU A 260 -11.52 18.11 -0.54
C GLU A 260 -10.82 17.47 0.66
N ASN A 261 -11.52 16.56 1.36
CA ASN A 261 -10.94 15.83 2.48
C ASN A 261 -9.75 14.95 2.05
N PHE A 262 -9.81 14.28 0.89
CA PHE A 262 -8.71 13.44 0.40
C PHE A 262 -7.56 14.26 -0.18
N ILE A 263 -7.85 15.41 -0.79
CA ILE A 263 -6.82 16.36 -1.23
C ILE A 263 -6.05 16.86 -0.01
N THR A 264 -6.77 17.30 1.03
CA THR A 264 -6.19 17.81 2.28
C THR A 264 -5.37 16.73 3.00
N ASP A 265 -5.93 15.53 3.14
CA ASP A 265 -5.25 14.41 3.79
C ASP A 265 -3.95 14.03 3.05
N TRP A 266 -3.95 14.06 1.72
CA TRP A 266 -2.77 13.73 0.91
C TRP A 266 -1.67 14.77 1.05
N GLN A 267 -2.03 16.05 0.95
CA GLN A 267 -1.10 17.14 1.18
C GLN A 267 -0.50 17.07 2.57
N LYS A 268 -1.31 16.74 3.58
CA LYS A 268 -0.85 16.60 4.96
C LYS A 268 0.06 15.38 5.14
N LEU A 269 -0.34 14.21 4.63
CA LEU A 269 0.45 12.97 4.71
C LEU A 269 1.85 13.15 4.10
N LEU A 270 1.92 13.74 2.90
CA LEU A 270 3.20 14.01 2.23
C LEU A 270 4.01 15.08 2.96
N ARG A 271 3.37 16.13 3.48
CA ARG A 271 4.06 17.16 4.28
C ARG A 271 4.70 16.57 5.53
N ASP A 272 3.97 15.73 6.27
CA ASP A 272 4.49 15.07 7.48
C ASP A 272 5.71 14.17 7.17
N ALA A 273 5.84 13.69 5.92
CA ALA A 273 6.99 12.92 5.42
C ALA A 273 8.08 13.77 4.71
N GLY A 274 7.94 15.10 4.71
CA GLY A 274 8.87 16.01 4.02
C GLY A 274 8.85 15.85 2.49
N LEU A 275 7.66 15.62 1.92
CA LEU A 275 7.37 15.40 0.50
C LEU A 275 6.35 16.42 -0.05
N GLU A 276 6.22 17.58 0.59
CA GLU A 276 5.20 18.59 0.27
C GLU A 276 5.27 19.10 -1.18
N GLU A 277 6.46 19.17 -1.77
CA GLU A 277 6.67 19.59 -3.15
C GLU A 277 6.01 18.64 -4.19
N PHE A 278 5.73 17.40 -3.80
CA PHE A 278 5.09 16.39 -4.64
C PHE A 278 3.57 16.32 -4.44
N ALA A 279 3.00 17.06 -3.48
CA ALA A 279 1.61 16.90 -3.12
C ALA A 279 0.62 17.31 -4.22
N ASN A 280 1.02 18.26 -5.07
CA ASN A 280 0.22 18.74 -6.19
C ASN A 280 0.65 18.13 -7.54
N LYS A 281 1.61 17.20 -7.54
CA LYS A 281 2.00 16.48 -8.75
C LYS A 281 0.91 15.47 -9.13
N PRO A 282 0.70 15.23 -10.44
CA PRO A 282 -0.31 14.28 -10.88
C PRO A 282 0.06 12.85 -10.46
N ILE A 283 -0.94 12.07 -10.05
CA ILE A 283 -0.82 10.61 -9.99
C ILE A 283 -1.18 10.09 -11.37
N VAL A 284 -0.26 9.37 -12.01
CA VAL A 284 -0.40 8.97 -13.41
C VAL A 284 -0.52 7.45 -13.50
N PRO A 285 -1.34 6.92 -14.43
CA PRO A 285 -1.37 5.50 -14.70
C PRO A 285 0.02 5.00 -15.09
N CYS A 286 0.48 3.97 -14.40
CA CYS A 286 1.78 3.35 -14.65
C CYS A 286 1.60 1.85 -14.37
N CYS A 287 1.86 1.05 -15.39
CA CYS A 287 3.06 0.23 -15.51
C CYS A 287 2.79 -1.18 -15.00
N ASN A 288 2.76 -2.13 -15.93
CA ASN A 288 2.75 -3.54 -15.58
C ASN A 288 4.19 -3.96 -15.35
N LEU A 289 4.50 -4.35 -14.11
CA LEU A 289 5.78 -4.93 -13.76
C LEU A 289 5.89 -6.32 -14.40
N LEU A 290 6.87 -6.48 -15.28
CA LEU A 290 7.19 -7.75 -15.91
C LEU A 290 8.33 -8.40 -15.12
N SER A 291 8.01 -9.47 -14.40
CA SER A 291 9.02 -10.26 -13.69
C SER A 291 10.06 -10.79 -14.68
N LEU A 292 11.33 -10.61 -14.37
CA LEU A 292 12.40 -11.27 -15.10
C LEU A 292 12.57 -12.71 -14.58
N PRO A 293 12.85 -13.67 -15.47
CA PRO A 293 13.08 -15.07 -15.10
C PRO A 293 14.36 -15.25 -14.29
#